data_AF-K5YSF7-F1
#
_entry.id   AF-K5YSF7-F1
#
_cell.length_a   1.000
_cell.length_b   1.000
_cell.length_c   1.000
_cell.angle_alpha   90.00
_cell.angle_beta   90.00
_cell.angle_gamma   90.00
#
_symmetry.space_group_name_H-M   'P 1'
#
loop_
_entity.id
_entity.type
_entity.pdbx_description
1 polymer ?
#
loop_
_entity_poly.entity_id
_entity_poly.type
_entity_poly.pdbx_seq_one_letter_code
_entity_poly.pdbx_strand_id
1 'polypeptide(L)'
;KRFGITADDSAGEPLSATPPAVYLRLLARAAREGYAPLPLLALLKHPLATGGIAPLAFRSMARKLERQALRGPRPPPGLEGLRFRLKDEHQAERDFLTRLEALLAPLALPVAVSPVAALTALIEAGEALAATPEEPGPARLWLGEAGNALSSLLSESLVALAEMPEMDPADLPELLDALIAGQSVRKPRAKDGHPRIAIWGIQEAALQSVDVAVLGGLVEGVWPSPEEPGPWLSRPMRRAAGLPSPERK
;
A
#
# COMPACT_ATOMS: atom_id res chain seq x y z
N LYS A 1 12.94 -8.84 -16.93
CA LYS A 1 11.98 -9.95 -17.23
C LYS A 1 11.76 -10.22 -18.73
N ARG A 2 11.45 -9.23 -19.59
CA ARG A 2 11.25 -9.45 -21.05
C ARG A 2 12.39 -10.20 -21.76
N PHE A 3 13.63 -10.00 -21.29
CA PHE A 3 14.83 -10.64 -21.84
C PHE A 3 15.37 -11.80 -20.98
N GLY A 4 14.59 -12.33 -20.03
CA GLY A 4 15.06 -13.37 -19.11
C GLY A 4 16.10 -12.90 -18.08
N ILE A 5 16.51 -11.63 -18.11
CA ILE A 5 17.45 -11.03 -17.15
C ILE A 5 16.66 -10.35 -16.02
N THR A 6 17.09 -10.62 -14.79
CA THR A 6 16.71 -9.91 -13.57
C THR A 6 17.96 -9.19 -13.07
N ALA A 7 18.01 -7.87 -13.23
CA ALA A 7 19.10 -7.05 -12.72
C ALA A 7 18.80 -6.64 -11.28
N ASP A 8 19.86 -6.50 -10.47
CA ASP A 8 19.75 -5.86 -9.16
C ASP A 8 19.66 -4.34 -9.35
N ASP A 9 18.63 -3.71 -8.80
CA ASP A 9 18.38 -2.26 -8.95
C ASP A 9 18.51 -1.57 -7.59
N SER A 10 19.49 -0.68 -7.49
CA SER A 10 19.78 0.08 -6.27
C SER A 10 18.64 1.00 -5.82
N ALA A 11 17.76 1.41 -6.73
CA ALA A 11 16.68 2.35 -6.44
C ALA A 11 15.57 1.72 -5.58
N GLY A 12 15.51 0.38 -5.51
CA GLY A 12 14.46 -0.35 -4.79
C GLY A 12 13.09 -0.23 -5.48
N GLU A 13 12.05 -0.72 -4.80
CA GLU A 13 10.65 -0.57 -5.23
C GLU A 13 9.94 0.40 -4.27
N PRO A 14 9.10 1.34 -4.76
CA PRO A 14 8.28 2.17 -3.89
C PRO A 14 7.45 1.30 -2.94
N LEU A 15 7.48 1.60 -1.63
CA LEU A 15 6.73 0.83 -0.63
C LEU A 15 5.23 0.77 -0.98
N SER A 16 4.69 1.86 -1.54
CA SER A 16 3.29 1.99 -1.99
C SER A 16 2.87 0.99 -3.07
N ALA A 17 3.82 0.41 -3.81
CA ALA A 17 3.57 -0.60 -4.85
C ALA A 17 3.69 -2.04 -4.33
N THR A 18 4.20 -2.23 -3.11
CA THR A 18 4.39 -3.57 -2.54
C THR A 18 3.06 -4.22 -2.17
N PRO A 19 2.95 -5.56 -2.22
CA PRO A 19 1.70 -6.26 -1.90
C PRO A 19 1.07 -5.91 -0.53
N PRO A 20 1.79 -5.86 0.61
CA PRO A 20 1.17 -5.51 1.89
C PRO A 20 0.69 -4.06 1.94
N ALA A 21 1.39 -3.12 1.31
CA ALA A 21 0.95 -1.73 1.22
C ALA A 21 -0.29 -1.57 0.33
N VAL A 22 -0.29 -2.19 -0.85
CA VAL A 22 -1.46 -2.19 -1.76
C VAL A 22 -2.68 -2.77 -1.06
N TYR A 23 -2.50 -3.86 -0.30
CA TYR A 23 -3.57 -4.47 0.49
C TYR A 23 -4.20 -3.53 1.51
N LEU A 24 -3.40 -2.89 2.39
CA LEU A 24 -3.92 -1.96 3.40
C LEU A 24 -4.57 -0.72 2.75
N ARG A 25 -4.02 -0.24 1.63
CA ARG A 25 -4.62 0.87 0.86
C ARG A 25 -5.97 0.49 0.26
N LEU A 26 -6.13 -0.74 -0.24
CA LEU A 26 -7.42 -1.25 -0.71
C LEU A 26 -8.42 -1.36 0.44
N LEU A 27 -7.97 -1.81 1.61
CA LEU A 27 -8.80 -1.91 2.81
C LEU A 27 -9.29 -0.53 3.27
N ALA A 28 -8.39 0.44 3.40
CA ALA A 28 -8.72 1.81 3.78
C ALA A 28 -9.73 2.44 2.80
N ARG A 29 -9.51 2.29 1.48
CA ARG A 29 -10.44 2.79 0.46
C ARG A 29 -11.80 2.10 0.51
N ALA A 30 -11.81 0.78 0.74
CA ALA A 30 -13.06 0.03 0.87
C ALA A 30 -13.88 0.51 2.07
N ALA A 31 -13.23 0.80 3.21
CA ALA A 31 -13.90 1.37 4.38
C ALA A 31 -14.45 2.77 4.09
N ARG A 32 -13.64 3.68 3.52
CA ARG A 32 -14.07 5.04 3.14
C ARG A 32 -15.30 5.02 2.23
N GLU A 33 -15.33 4.13 1.24
CA GLU A 33 -16.46 4.04 0.30
C GLU A 33 -17.64 3.22 0.83
N GLY A 34 -17.68 2.93 2.14
CA GLY A 34 -18.76 2.17 2.78
C GLY A 34 -18.93 0.79 2.16
N TYR A 35 -17.81 0.13 1.82
CA TYR A 35 -17.76 -1.19 1.19
C TYR A 35 -18.55 -1.27 -0.13
N ALA A 36 -18.53 -0.19 -0.92
CA ALA A 36 -19.12 -0.17 -2.26
C ALA A 36 -18.57 -1.31 -3.15
N PRO A 37 -19.35 -1.77 -4.15
CA PRO A 37 -19.04 -3.00 -4.86
C PRO A 37 -17.64 -3.10 -5.48
N LEU A 38 -17.14 -2.00 -6.07
CA LEU A 38 -15.84 -1.99 -6.75
C LEU A 38 -14.65 -2.00 -5.76
N PRO A 39 -14.56 -1.07 -4.77
CA PRO A 39 -13.53 -1.13 -3.74
C PRO A 39 -13.54 -2.45 -2.96
N LEU A 40 -14.71 -2.94 -2.57
CA LEU A 40 -14.83 -4.21 -1.86
C LEU A 40 -14.30 -5.37 -2.71
N LEU A 41 -14.69 -5.44 -3.99
CA LEU A 41 -14.20 -6.50 -4.88
C LEU A 41 -12.69 -6.44 -5.09
N ALA A 42 -12.12 -5.24 -5.18
CA ALA A 42 -10.68 -5.05 -5.32
C ALA A 42 -9.94 -5.58 -4.09
N LEU A 43 -10.42 -5.26 -2.87
CA LEU A 43 -9.91 -5.82 -1.61
C LEU A 43 -10.03 -7.36 -1.58
N LEU A 44 -11.22 -7.90 -1.87
CA LEU A 44 -11.47 -9.35 -1.78
C LEU A 44 -10.69 -10.18 -2.81
N LYS A 45 -10.20 -9.57 -3.89
CA LYS A 45 -9.34 -10.22 -4.88
C LYS A 45 -7.86 -10.24 -4.49
N HIS A 46 -7.47 -9.47 -3.47
CA HIS A 46 -6.08 -9.41 -3.06
C HIS A 46 -5.61 -10.74 -2.42
N PRO A 47 -4.40 -11.25 -2.73
CA PRO A 47 -3.92 -12.55 -2.20
C PRO A 47 -3.82 -12.66 -0.67
N LEU A 48 -3.69 -11.52 0.03
CA LEU A 48 -3.69 -11.50 1.49
C LEU A 48 -5.09 -11.66 2.07
N ALA A 49 -6.15 -11.23 1.38
CA ALA A 49 -7.52 -11.35 1.90
C ALA A 49 -7.96 -12.82 1.93
N THR A 50 -8.17 -13.33 3.14
CA THR A 50 -8.54 -14.74 3.39
C THR A 50 -9.50 -14.90 4.56
N GLY A 51 -9.54 -13.95 5.50
CA GLY A 51 -10.53 -13.86 6.58
C GLY A 51 -10.62 -15.10 7.46
N GLY A 52 -9.51 -15.81 7.69
CA GLY A 52 -9.45 -17.04 8.49
C GLY A 52 -10.00 -18.30 7.80
N ILE A 53 -10.16 -18.29 6.47
CA ILE A 53 -10.47 -19.49 5.68
C ILE A 53 -9.41 -19.75 4.62
N ALA A 54 -9.37 -20.98 4.09
CA ALA A 54 -8.39 -21.37 3.09
C ALA A 54 -8.42 -20.43 1.85
N PRO A 55 -7.27 -20.01 1.30
CA PRO A 55 -7.21 -19.02 0.23
C PRO A 55 -8.06 -19.35 -1.02
N LEU A 56 -8.14 -20.63 -1.39
CA LEU A 56 -8.98 -21.08 -2.50
C LEU A 56 -10.47 -20.94 -2.20
N ALA A 57 -10.89 -21.26 -0.97
CA ALA A 57 -12.27 -21.11 -0.53
C ALA A 57 -12.68 -19.63 -0.47
N PHE A 58 -11.81 -18.76 0.05
CA PHE A 58 -12.06 -17.31 0.07
C PHE A 58 -12.24 -16.75 -1.33
N ARG A 59 -11.34 -17.07 -2.26
CA ARG A 59 -11.46 -16.64 -3.67
C ARG A 59 -12.72 -17.18 -4.34
N SER A 60 -13.11 -18.41 -4.03
CA SER A 60 -14.37 -18.99 -4.52
C SER A 60 -15.58 -18.20 -4.02
N MET A 61 -15.58 -17.84 -2.73
CA MET A 61 -16.66 -17.06 -2.13
C MET A 61 -16.70 -15.62 -2.64
N ALA A 62 -15.55 -14.96 -2.78
CA ALA A 62 -15.46 -13.63 -3.40
C ALA A 62 -16.03 -13.62 -4.83
N ARG A 63 -15.78 -14.66 -5.64
CA ARG A 63 -16.37 -14.81 -6.99
C ARG A 63 -17.87 -15.08 -6.97
N LYS A 64 -18.38 -15.80 -5.96
CA LYS A 64 -19.83 -15.99 -5.78
C LYS A 64 -20.50 -14.67 -5.42
N LEU A 65 -19.97 -13.98 -4.40
CA LEU A 65 -20.44 -12.66 -4.00
C LEU A 65 -20.39 -11.65 -5.16
N GLU A 66 -19.32 -11.69 -5.98
CA GLU A 66 -19.22 -10.86 -7.19
C GLU A 66 -20.42 -11.05 -8.11
N ARG A 67 -20.77 -12.30 -8.41
CA ARG A 67 -21.88 -12.61 -9.31
C ARG A 67 -23.24 -12.25 -8.73
N GLN A 68 -23.45 -12.48 -7.43
CA GLN A 68 -24.78 -12.36 -6.82
C GLN A 68 -25.10 -10.96 -6.26
N ALA A 69 -24.11 -10.23 -5.75
CA ALA A 69 -24.36 -8.97 -5.02
C ALA A 69 -23.58 -7.75 -5.56
N LEU A 70 -22.43 -7.94 -6.21
CA LEU A 70 -21.55 -6.82 -6.58
C LEU A 70 -21.74 -6.31 -8.01
N ARG A 71 -22.29 -7.11 -8.94
CA ARG A 71 -22.58 -6.70 -10.32
C ARG A 71 -23.93 -6.04 -10.47
N GLY A 72 -24.12 -5.14 -11.43
CA GLY A 72 -25.41 -4.47 -11.71
C GLY A 72 -25.55 -3.10 -11.04
N PRO A 73 -26.78 -2.58 -10.86
CA PRO A 73 -27.01 -1.27 -10.26
C PRO A 73 -26.36 -1.13 -8.88
N ARG A 74 -25.89 0.08 -8.55
CA ARG A 74 -25.20 0.34 -7.28
C ARG A 74 -26.18 0.10 -6.11
N PRO A 75 -25.86 -0.81 -5.16
CA PRO A 75 -26.68 -1.02 -3.97
C PRO A 75 -26.63 0.20 -3.04
N PRO A 76 -27.54 0.27 -2.05
CA PRO A 76 -27.36 1.14 -0.90
C PRO A 76 -25.97 0.97 -0.25
N PRO A 77 -25.41 1.99 0.40
CA PRO A 77 -24.12 1.90 1.08
C PRO A 77 -24.07 0.80 2.15
N GLY A 78 -22.87 0.28 2.40
CA GLY A 78 -22.61 -0.70 3.46
C GLY A 78 -22.82 -2.16 3.03
N LEU A 79 -22.37 -3.07 3.90
CA LEU A 79 -22.54 -4.51 3.69
C LEU A 79 -24.03 -4.93 3.77
N GLU A 80 -24.85 -4.22 4.53
CA GLU A 80 -26.31 -4.41 4.56
C GLU A 80 -26.97 -4.19 3.19
N GLY A 81 -26.54 -3.17 2.44
CA GLY A 81 -27.02 -2.93 1.08
C GLY A 81 -26.71 -4.11 0.14
N LEU A 82 -25.60 -4.81 0.36
CA LEU A 82 -25.25 -6.04 -0.36
C LEU A 82 -26.10 -7.22 0.07
N ARG A 83 -26.39 -7.36 1.38
CA ARG A 83 -27.28 -8.40 1.90
C ARG A 83 -28.68 -8.31 1.31
N PHE A 84 -29.19 -7.09 1.13
CA PHE A 84 -30.52 -6.87 0.53
C PHE A 84 -30.62 -7.39 -0.91
N ARG A 85 -29.50 -7.46 -1.65
CA ARG A 85 -29.48 -7.99 -3.03
C ARG A 85 -29.47 -9.51 -3.10
N LEU A 86 -29.08 -10.18 -2.03
CA LEU A 86 -28.99 -11.63 -1.99
C LEU A 86 -30.39 -12.22 -1.83
N LYS A 87 -30.73 -13.21 -2.66
CA LYS A 87 -31.95 -14.01 -2.50
C LYS A 87 -31.82 -14.98 -1.31
N ASP A 88 -32.94 -15.57 -0.88
CA ASP A 88 -32.96 -16.53 0.23
C ASP A 88 -32.08 -17.77 -0.03
N GLU A 89 -31.96 -18.18 -1.29
CA GLU A 89 -31.10 -19.28 -1.73
C GLU A 89 -29.58 -18.98 -1.64
N HIS A 90 -29.17 -17.74 -1.34
CA HIS A 90 -27.77 -17.29 -1.24
C HIS A 90 -27.28 -17.20 0.21
N GLN A 91 -27.63 -18.18 1.05
CA GLN A 91 -27.27 -18.18 2.47
C GLN A 91 -25.75 -18.15 2.69
N ALA A 92 -24.97 -18.88 1.88
CA ALA A 92 -23.52 -18.91 2.03
C ALA A 92 -22.85 -17.55 1.78
N GLU A 93 -23.37 -16.76 0.83
CA GLU A 93 -22.93 -15.40 0.57
C GLU A 93 -23.34 -14.44 1.70
N ARG A 94 -24.52 -14.65 2.32
CA ARG A 94 -24.97 -13.89 3.49
C ARG A 94 -24.05 -14.16 4.70
N ASP A 95 -23.76 -15.43 4.98
CA ASP A 95 -22.85 -15.83 6.05
C ASP A 95 -21.43 -15.27 5.82
N PHE A 96 -20.99 -15.23 4.56
CA PHE A 96 -19.72 -14.63 4.20
C PHE A 96 -19.69 -13.12 4.46
N LEU A 97 -20.77 -12.39 4.14
CA LEU A 97 -20.88 -10.97 4.47
C LEU A 97 -20.87 -10.73 5.98
N THR A 98 -21.57 -11.56 6.76
CA THR A 98 -21.54 -11.52 8.24
C THR A 98 -20.14 -11.76 8.79
N ARG A 99 -19.40 -12.70 8.22
CA ARG A 99 -17.98 -12.90 8.58
C ARG A 99 -17.13 -11.70 8.24
N LEU A 100 -17.28 -11.12 7.03
CA LEU A 100 -16.53 -9.94 6.63
C LEU A 100 -16.82 -8.75 7.54
N GLU A 101 -18.08 -8.52 7.89
CA GLU A 101 -18.48 -7.46 8.81
C GLU A 101 -17.80 -7.59 10.17
N ALA A 102 -17.74 -8.81 10.73
CA ALA A 102 -17.04 -9.06 11.98
C ALA A 102 -15.53 -8.77 11.88
N LEU A 103 -14.88 -9.14 10.78
CA LEU A 103 -13.44 -8.89 10.55
C LEU A 103 -13.14 -7.40 10.33
N LEU A 104 -14.10 -6.66 9.77
CA LEU A 104 -13.97 -5.25 9.41
C LEU A 104 -14.54 -4.31 10.49
N ALA A 105 -15.09 -4.86 11.57
CA ALA A 105 -15.69 -4.11 12.66
C ALA A 105 -14.79 -3.03 13.27
N PRO A 106 -13.45 -3.22 13.41
CA PRO A 106 -12.58 -2.15 13.90
C PRO A 106 -12.64 -0.86 13.05
N LEU A 107 -12.92 -0.99 11.75
CA LEU A 107 -13.04 0.14 10.82
C LEU A 107 -14.41 0.85 10.86
N ALA A 108 -15.33 0.43 11.75
CA ALA A 108 -16.55 1.17 12.04
C ALA A 108 -16.25 2.35 12.98
N LEU A 109 -15.50 3.32 12.46
CA LEU A 109 -14.96 4.45 13.22
C LEU A 109 -16.04 5.54 13.47
N PRO A 110 -15.95 6.27 14.59
CA PRO A 110 -16.78 7.46 14.85
C PRO A 110 -16.44 8.60 13.90
N VAL A 111 -17.36 9.56 13.71
CA VAL A 111 -17.23 10.70 12.77
C VAL A 111 -15.98 11.57 13.02
N ALA A 112 -15.49 11.60 14.26
CA ALA A 112 -14.21 12.19 14.61
C ALA A 112 -13.40 11.14 15.37
N VAL A 113 -12.17 10.90 14.91
CA VAL A 113 -11.29 9.85 15.44
C VAL A 113 -9.86 10.34 15.47
N SER A 114 -9.07 9.94 16.47
CA SER A 114 -7.64 10.23 16.44
C SER A 114 -6.95 9.46 15.31
N PRO A 115 -5.93 10.03 14.64
CA PRO A 115 -5.20 9.32 13.58
C PRO A 115 -4.60 7.98 14.06
N VAL A 116 -4.16 7.92 15.33
CA VAL A 116 -3.67 6.70 15.97
C VAL A 116 -4.74 5.62 16.06
N ALA A 117 -5.94 5.96 16.52
CA ALA A 117 -7.04 5.00 16.61
C ALA A 117 -7.48 4.52 15.22
N ALA A 118 -7.56 5.41 14.23
CA ALA A 118 -7.90 5.04 12.86
C ALA A 118 -6.86 4.10 12.22
N LEU A 119 -5.56 4.38 12.42
CA LEU A 119 -4.48 3.54 11.90
C LEU A 119 -4.41 2.18 12.62
N THR A 120 -4.65 2.17 13.93
CA THR A 120 -4.72 0.93 14.73
C THR A 120 -5.88 0.05 14.25
N ALA A 121 -7.07 0.62 14.06
CA ALA A 121 -8.22 -0.10 13.51
C ALA A 121 -7.94 -0.68 12.11
N LEU A 122 -7.22 0.06 11.26
CA LEU A 122 -6.81 -0.44 9.95
C LEU A 122 -5.86 -1.64 10.04
N ILE A 123 -4.88 -1.58 10.96
CA ILE A 123 -3.95 -2.67 11.23
C ILE A 123 -4.71 -3.90 11.72
N GLU A 124 -5.56 -3.75 12.74
CA GLU A 124 -6.35 -4.84 13.32
C GLU A 124 -7.25 -5.53 12.28
N ALA A 125 -8.02 -4.74 11.51
CA ALA A 125 -8.87 -5.27 10.45
C ALA A 125 -8.03 -5.92 9.33
N GLY A 126 -6.89 -5.32 8.99
CA GLY A 126 -5.96 -5.83 7.98
C GLY A 126 -5.38 -7.18 8.37
N GLU A 127 -4.95 -7.34 9.61
CA GLU A 127 -4.46 -8.60 10.17
C GLU A 127 -5.57 -9.65 10.26
N ALA A 128 -6.73 -9.29 10.80
CA ALA A 128 -7.87 -10.22 10.91
C ALA A 128 -8.28 -10.76 9.53
N LEU A 129 -8.37 -9.89 8.53
CA LEU A 129 -8.69 -10.29 7.15
C LEU A 129 -7.53 -11.02 6.46
N ALA A 130 -6.28 -10.88 6.92
CA ALA A 130 -5.12 -11.60 6.39
C ALA A 130 -4.94 -13.01 6.97
N ALA A 131 -5.66 -13.37 8.04
CA ALA A 131 -5.52 -14.66 8.69
C ALA A 131 -5.96 -15.83 7.81
N THR A 132 -5.36 -17.01 8.01
CA THR A 132 -5.78 -18.29 7.42
C THR A 132 -6.10 -19.27 8.56
N PRO A 133 -6.64 -20.48 8.27
CA PRO A 133 -6.81 -21.49 9.31
C PRO A 133 -5.48 -21.92 9.96
N GLU A 134 -4.38 -21.86 9.21
CA GLU A 134 -3.06 -22.34 9.65
C GLU A 134 -2.14 -21.25 10.20
N GLU A 135 -2.26 -20.02 9.68
CA GLU A 135 -1.38 -18.90 10.01
C GLU A 135 -2.16 -17.66 10.44
N PRO A 136 -1.75 -17.00 11.55
CA PRO A 136 -2.36 -15.75 11.97
C PRO A 136 -2.04 -14.62 10.99
N GLY A 137 -2.92 -13.61 10.93
CA GLY A 137 -2.81 -12.44 10.07
C GLY A 137 -1.43 -11.75 10.06
N PRO A 138 -0.87 -11.39 11.23
CA PRO A 138 0.43 -10.73 11.31
C PRO A 138 1.56 -11.51 10.62
N ALA A 139 1.55 -12.85 10.74
CA ALA A 139 2.57 -13.72 10.16
C ALA A 139 2.54 -13.72 8.61
N ARG A 140 1.41 -13.32 8.01
CA ARG A 140 1.25 -13.19 6.56
C ARG A 140 1.39 -11.75 6.09
N LEU A 141 0.79 -10.80 6.79
CA LEU A 141 0.76 -9.38 6.42
C LEU A 141 2.15 -8.74 6.53
N TRP A 142 2.89 -9.04 7.59
CA TRP A 142 4.20 -8.45 7.85
C TRP A 142 5.36 -9.30 7.35
N LEU A 143 5.08 -10.34 6.56
CA LEU A 143 6.09 -11.26 6.06
C LEU A 143 7.03 -10.59 5.04
N GLY A 144 8.33 -10.80 5.23
CA GLY A 144 9.37 -10.36 4.31
C GLY A 144 9.67 -8.86 4.43
N GLU A 145 10.59 -8.37 3.60
CA GLU A 145 11.15 -7.02 3.73
C GLU A 145 10.10 -5.91 3.56
N ALA A 146 9.16 -6.08 2.62
CA ALA A 146 8.09 -5.11 2.42
C ALA A 146 7.14 -5.07 3.62
N GLY A 147 6.83 -6.23 4.21
CA GLY A 147 6.01 -6.31 5.42
C GLY A 147 6.71 -5.69 6.62
N ASN A 148 8.00 -6.00 6.81
CA ASN A 148 8.82 -5.41 7.87
C ASN A 148 8.92 -3.88 7.73
N ALA A 149 9.26 -3.38 6.53
CA ALA A 149 9.38 -1.95 6.29
C ALA A 149 8.05 -1.21 6.53
N LEU A 150 6.92 -1.80 6.10
CA LEU A 150 5.60 -1.24 6.37
C LEU A 150 5.27 -1.26 7.88
N SER A 151 5.56 -2.36 8.57
CA SER A 151 5.33 -2.48 10.01
C SER A 151 6.15 -1.46 10.82
N SER A 152 7.44 -1.27 10.47
CA SER A 152 8.30 -0.25 11.08
C SER A 152 7.75 1.15 10.85
N LEU A 153 7.42 1.49 9.59
CA LEU A 153 6.84 2.79 9.24
C LEU A 153 5.55 3.07 10.04
N LEU A 154 4.63 2.11 10.08
CA LEU A 154 3.37 2.28 10.78
C LEU A 154 3.58 2.41 12.29
N SER A 155 4.51 1.66 12.88
CA SER A 155 4.85 1.76 14.30
C SER A 155 5.43 3.14 14.64
N GLU A 156 6.35 3.65 13.83
CA GLU A 156 6.89 5.00 13.97
C GLU A 156 5.80 6.08 13.80
N SER A 157 4.90 5.86 12.84
CA SER A 157 3.78 6.77 12.57
C SER A 157 2.80 6.84 13.74
N LEU A 158 2.49 5.71 14.40
CA LEU A 158 1.62 5.68 15.58
C LEU A 158 2.18 6.56 16.71
N VAL A 159 3.50 6.58 16.89
CA VAL A 159 4.16 7.46 17.89
C VAL A 159 4.10 8.93 17.44
N ALA A 160 4.42 9.20 16.17
CA ALA A 160 4.46 10.57 15.64
C ALA A 160 3.08 11.25 15.59
N LEU A 161 2.01 10.46 15.42
CA LEU A 161 0.63 10.94 15.32
C LEU A 161 -0.08 11.07 16.67
N ALA A 162 0.55 10.73 17.79
CA ALA A 162 -0.08 10.68 19.11
C ALA A 162 -0.74 12.00 19.54
N GLU A 163 -0.13 13.13 19.18
CA GLU A 163 -0.59 14.48 19.54
C GLU A 163 -1.35 15.19 18.41
N MET A 164 -1.65 14.48 17.32
CA MET A 164 -2.40 15.07 16.20
C MET A 164 -3.88 15.22 16.55
N PRO A 165 -4.55 16.29 16.07
CA PRO A 165 -5.98 16.47 16.28
C PRO A 165 -6.78 15.33 15.63
N GLU A 166 -8.02 15.17 16.08
CA GLU A 166 -8.97 14.27 15.44
C GLU A 166 -9.17 14.61 13.96
N MET A 167 -9.41 13.57 13.17
CA MET A 167 -9.65 13.65 11.74
C MET A 167 -10.99 12.99 11.38
N ASP A 168 -11.49 13.31 10.19
CA ASP A 168 -12.57 12.53 9.59
C ASP A 168 -12.02 11.15 9.21
N PRO A 169 -12.67 10.03 9.59
CA PRO A 169 -12.29 8.70 9.13
C PRO A 169 -12.17 8.56 7.61
N ALA A 170 -12.89 9.39 6.84
CA ALA A 170 -12.83 9.40 5.39
C ALA A 170 -11.44 9.80 4.85
N ASP A 171 -10.63 10.51 5.63
CA ASP A 171 -9.26 10.93 5.27
C ASP A 171 -8.21 9.84 5.56
N LEU A 172 -8.59 8.70 6.15
CA LEU A 172 -7.67 7.61 6.46
C LEU A 172 -6.88 7.09 5.25
N PRO A 173 -7.46 6.89 4.04
CA PRO A 173 -6.69 6.47 2.87
C PRO A 173 -5.64 7.48 2.45
N GLU A 174 -5.95 8.77 2.54
CA GLU A 174 -5.07 9.88 2.22
C GLU A 174 -3.93 10.00 3.25
N LEU A 175 -4.22 9.85 4.54
CA LEU A 175 -3.21 9.75 5.59
C LEU A 175 -2.25 8.57 5.32
N LEU A 176 -2.79 7.39 5.03
CA LEU A 176 -1.98 6.21 4.73
C LEU A 176 -1.10 6.42 3.48
N ASP A 177 -1.67 6.97 2.41
CA ASP A 177 -0.92 7.28 1.18
C ASP A 177 0.22 8.28 1.47
N ALA A 178 -0.02 9.29 2.32
CA ALA A 178 0.97 10.29 2.71
C ALA A 178 2.09 9.70 3.58
N LEU A 179 1.77 8.81 4.53
CA LEU A 179 2.76 8.14 5.36
C LEU A 179 3.68 7.22 4.53
N ILE A 180 3.12 6.51 3.56
CA ILE A 180 3.86 5.58 2.70
C ILE A 180 4.63 6.33 1.60
N ALA A 181 4.25 7.58 1.28
CA ALA A 181 4.91 8.37 0.26
C ALA A 181 6.40 8.58 0.56
N GLY A 182 7.25 8.43 -0.46
CA GLY A 182 8.71 8.60 -0.33
C GLY A 182 9.45 7.43 0.30
N GLN A 183 8.75 6.41 0.81
CA GLN A 183 9.38 5.19 1.32
C GLN A 183 9.67 4.21 0.18
N SER A 184 10.87 3.64 0.18
CA SER A 184 11.31 2.63 -0.78
C SER A 184 11.79 1.38 -0.04
N VAL A 185 11.39 0.21 -0.53
CA VAL A 185 11.89 -1.07 -0.05
C VAL A 185 12.95 -1.56 -1.03
N ARG A 186 14.18 -1.72 -0.55
CA ARG A 186 15.16 -2.50 -1.29
C ARG A 186 14.74 -3.96 -1.20
N LYS A 187 14.62 -4.64 -2.34
CA LYS A 187 14.64 -6.10 -2.35
C LYS A 187 16.06 -6.54 -1.97
N PRO A 188 16.26 -7.68 -1.31
CA PRO A 188 17.61 -8.13 -1.07
C PRO A 188 18.22 -8.42 -2.43
N ARG A 189 19.54 -8.22 -2.57
CA ARG A 189 20.33 -8.70 -3.72
C ARG A 189 19.82 -10.08 -4.07
N ALA A 190 19.02 -10.17 -5.13
CA ALA A 190 18.13 -11.31 -5.27
C ALA A 190 18.99 -12.57 -5.36
N LYS A 191 18.59 -13.64 -4.65
CA LYS A 191 19.08 -15.00 -4.95
C LYS A 191 18.90 -15.32 -6.45
N ASP A 192 17.96 -14.63 -7.11
CA ASP A 192 17.59 -14.76 -8.53
C ASP A 192 18.09 -13.58 -9.41
N GLY A 193 18.91 -12.68 -8.88
CA GLY A 193 19.52 -11.58 -9.63
C GLY A 193 20.71 -12.09 -10.43
N HIS A 194 20.88 -11.63 -11.66
CA HIS A 194 22.02 -12.04 -12.47
C HIS A 194 23.32 -11.48 -11.84
N PRO A 195 24.28 -12.34 -11.44
CA PRO A 195 25.38 -11.95 -10.54
C PRO A 195 26.36 -10.93 -11.15
N ARG A 196 26.28 -10.72 -12.47
CA ARG A 196 27.16 -9.79 -13.22
C ARG A 196 26.44 -8.53 -13.71
N ILE A 197 25.18 -8.33 -13.35
CA ILE A 197 24.40 -7.18 -13.83
C ILE A 197 23.79 -6.46 -12.63
N ALA A 198 24.16 -5.21 -12.47
CA ALA A 198 23.59 -4.30 -11.49
C ALA A 198 23.23 -2.97 -12.17
N ILE A 199 22.20 -2.32 -11.65
CA ILE A 199 21.75 -0.98 -12.02
C ILE A 199 22.00 -0.09 -10.82
N TRP A 200 22.81 0.94 -11.04
CA TRP A 200 23.23 1.86 -9.98
C TRP A 200 22.77 3.28 -10.26
N GLY A 201 22.41 3.99 -9.19
CA GLY A 201 22.38 5.45 -9.20
C GLY A 201 23.80 6.04 -9.37
N ILE A 202 23.89 7.29 -9.82
CA ILE A 202 25.16 7.96 -10.13
C ILE A 202 26.16 7.93 -8.97
N GLN A 203 25.68 8.19 -7.74
CA GLN A 203 26.53 8.18 -6.55
C GLN A 203 27.06 6.79 -6.22
N GLU A 204 26.24 5.75 -6.41
CA GLU A 204 26.68 4.38 -6.20
C GLU A 204 27.65 3.94 -7.29
N ALA A 205 27.39 4.27 -8.55
CA ALA A 205 28.25 3.95 -9.69
C ALA A 205 29.66 4.53 -9.53
N ALA A 206 29.79 5.72 -8.93
CA ALA A 206 31.08 6.35 -8.64
C ALA A 206 31.96 5.55 -7.66
N LEU A 207 31.37 4.63 -6.90
CA LEU A 207 32.08 3.79 -5.92
C LEU A 207 32.36 2.37 -6.44
N GLN A 208 31.96 2.04 -7.66
CA GLN A 208 32.12 0.69 -8.22
C GLN A 208 33.26 0.62 -9.24
N SER A 209 33.83 -0.56 -9.40
CA SER A 209 34.75 -0.89 -10.49
C SER A 209 34.12 -2.00 -11.33
N VAL A 210 33.98 -1.76 -12.64
CA VAL A 210 33.35 -2.70 -13.59
C VAL A 210 34.15 -2.80 -14.88
N ASP A 211 34.09 -3.96 -15.52
CA ASP A 211 34.67 -4.15 -16.85
C ASP A 211 33.91 -3.39 -17.94
N VAL A 212 32.57 -3.30 -17.78
CA VAL A 212 31.68 -2.64 -18.74
C VAL A 212 30.65 -1.82 -17.99
N ALA A 213 30.53 -0.54 -18.35
CA ALA A 213 29.48 0.36 -17.89
C ALA A 213 28.59 0.77 -19.06
N VAL A 214 27.27 0.69 -18.87
CA VAL A 214 26.28 1.20 -19.83
C VAL A 214 25.60 2.42 -19.21
N LEU A 215 25.77 3.59 -19.83
CA LEU A 215 25.16 4.83 -19.37
C LEU A 215 23.80 5.03 -20.05
N GLY A 216 22.72 4.97 -19.27
CA GLY A 216 21.36 5.26 -19.72
C GLY A 216 20.95 6.69 -19.37
N GLY A 217 19.99 7.25 -20.12
CA GLY A 217 19.38 8.54 -19.78
C GLY A 217 20.23 9.78 -20.10
N LEU A 218 21.22 9.65 -21.00
CA LEU A 218 22.01 10.78 -21.52
C LEU A 218 21.22 11.61 -22.54
N VAL A 219 20.08 12.14 -22.12
CA VAL A 219 19.22 13.01 -22.92
C VAL A 219 19.07 14.37 -22.25
N GLU A 220 18.97 15.42 -23.05
CA GLU A 220 18.80 16.79 -22.57
C GLU A 220 17.57 16.91 -21.66
N GLY A 221 17.73 17.58 -20.52
CA GLY A 221 16.69 17.71 -19.49
C GLY A 221 16.62 16.55 -18.49
N VAL A 222 17.24 15.40 -18.77
CA VAL A 222 17.46 14.31 -17.80
C VAL A 222 18.90 14.33 -17.30
N TRP A 223 19.84 14.52 -18.22
CA TRP A 223 21.25 14.70 -17.91
C TRP A 223 21.87 15.80 -18.79
N PRO A 224 22.40 16.89 -18.20
CA PRO A 224 22.32 17.23 -16.78
C PRO A 224 20.87 17.51 -16.37
N SER A 225 20.48 17.06 -15.17
CA SER A 225 19.17 17.40 -14.63
C SER A 225 19.13 18.91 -14.33
N PRO A 226 18.09 19.64 -14.76
CA PRO A 226 17.98 21.06 -14.46
C PRO A 226 17.87 21.26 -12.95
N GLU A 227 18.56 22.27 -12.43
CA GLU A 227 18.53 22.56 -11.02
C GLU A 227 17.26 23.32 -10.62
N GLU A 228 16.36 22.61 -9.95
CA GLU A 228 15.19 23.20 -9.35
C GLU A 228 15.58 23.98 -8.08
N PRO A 229 15.16 25.25 -7.93
CA PRO A 229 15.48 26.09 -6.77
C PRO A 229 14.87 25.60 -5.44
N GLY A 230 14.19 24.46 -5.45
CA GLY A 230 13.42 23.92 -4.33
C GLY A 230 12.07 24.63 -4.18
N PRO A 231 11.16 24.08 -3.36
CA PRO A 231 9.76 24.51 -3.33
C PRO A 231 9.52 25.81 -2.55
N TRP A 232 10.48 26.26 -1.72
CA TRP A 232 10.25 27.34 -0.75
C TRP A 232 10.89 28.68 -1.11
N LEU A 233 12.09 28.66 -1.69
CA LEU A 233 12.86 29.88 -1.95
C LEU A 233 13.31 29.92 -3.41
N SER A 234 12.80 30.91 -4.13
CA SER A 234 13.29 31.21 -5.47
C SER A 234 14.79 31.59 -5.44
N ARG A 235 15.47 31.47 -6.59
CA ARG A 235 16.90 31.83 -6.70
C ARG A 235 17.20 33.26 -6.19
N PRO A 236 16.38 34.29 -6.51
CA PRO A 236 16.57 35.63 -5.95
C PRO A 236 16.43 35.67 -4.42
N MET A 237 15.46 34.96 -3.84
CA MET A 237 15.25 34.93 -2.39
C MET A 237 16.42 34.27 -1.65
N ARG A 238 16.97 33.16 -2.17
CA ARG A 238 18.16 32.52 -1.59
C ARG A 238 19.38 33.44 -1.61
N ARG A 239 19.60 34.15 -2.73
CA ARG A 239 20.67 35.15 -2.85
C ARG A 239 20.51 36.28 -1.85
N ALA A 240 19.29 36.82 -1.70
CA ALA A 240 18.99 37.87 -0.73
C ALA A 240 19.23 37.40 0.73
N ALA A 241 18.97 36.12 1.01
CA ALA A 241 19.22 35.50 2.31
C ALA A 241 20.69 35.07 2.55
N GLY A 242 21.60 35.30 1.60
CA GLY A 242 23.01 34.88 1.73
C GLY A 242 23.22 33.36 1.68
N LEU A 243 22.23 32.59 1.22
CA LEU A 243 22.33 31.14 1.09
C LEU A 243 23.07 30.76 -0.20
N PRO A 244 23.83 29.64 -0.21
CA PRO A 244 24.52 29.18 -1.41
C PRO A 244 23.55 28.92 -2.57
N SER A 245 24.02 29.14 -3.80
CA SER A 245 23.29 28.80 -5.02
C SER A 245 23.00 27.29 -5.04
N PRO A 246 21.84 26.84 -5.55
CA PRO A 246 21.57 25.41 -5.77
C PRO A 246 22.70 24.70 -6.54
N GLU A 247 23.44 25.48 -7.35
CA GLU A 247 24.50 25.06 -8.29
C GLU A 247 25.83 24.74 -7.62
N ARG A 248 25.97 25.04 -6.32
CA ARG A 248 27.14 24.67 -5.52
C ARG A 248 26.74 23.54 -4.57
N LYS A 249 26.94 22.29 -5.02
CA LYS A 249 27.08 21.12 -4.14
C LYS A 249 28.55 20.87 -3.84
#